data_AF-A0A434NSY0-F1
#
_entry.id   AF-A0A434NSY0-F1
#
_cell.length_a   1.000
_cell.length_b   1.000
_cell.length_c   1.000
_cell.angle_alpha   90.00
_cell.angle_beta   90.00
_cell.angle_gamma   90.00
#
_symmetry.space_group_name_H-M   'P 1'
#
loop_
_entity.id
_entity.type
_entity.pdbx_description
1 polymer ?
#
loop_
_entity_poly.entity_id
_entity_poly.type
_entity_poly.pdbx_seq_one_letter_code
_entity_poly.pdbx_strand_id
1 'polypeptide(L)'
;LARRDQARMLVDGLTAANDLGLTDAVPAKISVHTDARLRPIKLGAQTITFKLTAPSRLHWAGRPAMRVVQALQWLRGMIDSDRDRIHRRLAAILSDPNHGADIAADLRDGFTSLPDWMQNFLRPLLDESKSSSSRKNQTKRQPGSGR
;
A
#
# COMPACT_ATOMS: atom_id res chain seq x y z
N LEU A 1 -19.27 20.63 11.17
CA LEU A 1 -19.10 19.16 11.30
C LEU A 1 -17.63 18.90 11.62
N ALA A 2 -17.32 18.67 12.89
CA ALA A 2 -15.96 18.54 13.38
C ALA A 2 -15.27 17.34 12.72
N ARG A 3 -14.20 17.59 11.95
CA ARG A 3 -13.20 16.57 11.67
C ARG A 3 -12.68 16.15 13.04
N ARG A 4 -13.11 14.98 13.50
CA ARG A 4 -12.44 14.29 14.59
C ARG A 4 -11.02 14.09 14.06
N ASP A 5 -10.04 14.81 14.60
CA ASP A 5 -8.63 14.66 14.25
C ASP A 5 -8.20 13.23 14.58
N GLN A 6 -8.48 12.30 13.67
CA GLN A 6 -7.90 10.98 13.71
C GLN A 6 -6.42 11.20 13.41
N ALA A 7 -5.59 10.92 14.41
CA ALA A 7 -4.14 11.01 14.28
C ALA A 7 -3.70 10.27 13.01
N ARG A 8 -2.84 10.91 12.21
CA ARG A 8 -2.29 10.29 11.02
C ARG A 8 -1.43 9.12 11.47
N MET A 9 -1.60 7.95 10.87
CA MET A 9 -0.84 6.76 11.21
C MET A 9 -0.26 6.11 9.95
N LEU A 10 1.00 5.73 10.05
CA LEU A 10 1.75 5.09 8.98
C LEU A 10 2.58 3.96 9.59
N VAL A 11 2.31 2.73 9.19
CA VAL A 11 2.96 1.54 9.74
C VAL A 11 4.36 1.40 9.13
N ASP A 12 5.30 0.81 9.87
CA ASP A 12 6.65 0.56 9.36
C ASP A 12 6.65 -0.40 8.16
N GLY A 13 7.71 -0.32 7.36
CA GLY A 13 7.79 -1.05 6.11
C GLY A 13 7.95 -2.56 6.24
N LEU A 14 8.52 -3.09 7.34
CA LEU A 14 8.58 -4.55 7.54
C LEU A 14 7.18 -5.08 7.80
N THR A 15 6.43 -4.44 8.71
CA THR A 15 5.03 -4.78 8.97
C THR A 15 4.20 -4.65 7.70
N ALA A 16 4.36 -3.56 6.93
CA ALA A 16 3.64 -3.39 5.67
C ALA A 16 4.00 -4.46 4.63
N ALA A 17 5.28 -4.84 4.53
CA ALA A 17 5.72 -5.89 3.61
C ALA A 17 5.16 -7.26 4.00
N ASN A 18 5.12 -7.57 5.30
CA ASN A 18 4.53 -8.81 5.79
C ASN A 18 3.00 -8.85 5.59
N ASP A 19 2.28 -7.77 5.92
CA ASP A 19 0.84 -7.61 5.68
C ASP A 19 0.48 -7.88 4.20
N LEU A 20 1.35 -7.45 3.27
CA LEU A 20 1.15 -7.64 1.84
C LEU A 20 1.63 -9.00 1.31
N GLY A 21 2.27 -9.83 2.15
CA GLY A 21 2.88 -11.10 1.73
C GLY A 21 4.09 -10.92 0.81
N LEU A 22 4.79 -9.79 0.92
CA LEU A 22 6.04 -9.51 0.22
C LEU A 22 7.25 -10.08 0.99
N THR A 23 7.06 -10.43 2.26
CA THR A 23 8.04 -11.13 3.09
C THR A 23 7.34 -12.05 4.09
N ASP A 24 8.01 -13.14 4.44
CA ASP A 24 7.59 -14.10 5.46
C ASP A 24 8.13 -13.73 6.85
N ALA A 25 8.94 -12.66 6.94
CA ALA A 25 9.48 -12.15 8.19
C ALA A 25 8.37 -11.53 9.06
N VAL A 26 8.12 -12.13 10.23
CA VAL A 26 7.16 -11.64 11.22
C VAL A 26 7.85 -10.64 12.17
N PRO A 27 7.36 -9.39 12.29
CA PRO A 27 7.97 -8.40 13.16
C PRO A 27 7.73 -8.72 14.65
N ALA A 28 8.79 -8.78 15.45
CA ALA A 28 8.65 -8.86 16.91
C ALA A 28 8.12 -7.54 17.54
N LYS A 29 8.34 -6.42 16.84
CA LYS A 29 7.96 -5.07 17.26
C LYS A 29 7.43 -4.29 16.07
N ILE A 30 6.23 -3.73 16.22
CA ILE A 30 5.59 -2.89 15.21
C ILE A 30 5.86 -1.42 15.56
N SER A 31 6.25 -0.61 14.57
CA SER A 31 6.41 0.83 14.73
C SER A 31 5.39 1.57 13.87
N VAL A 32 4.66 2.51 14.46
CA VAL A 32 3.70 3.36 13.77
C VAL A 32 4.15 4.81 13.88
N HIS A 33 4.39 5.46 12.74
CA HIS A 33 4.64 6.89 12.65
C HIS A 33 3.33 7.66 12.75
N THR A 34 3.28 8.66 13.62
CA THR A 34 2.08 9.46 13.86
C THR A 34 2.40 10.90 14.24
N ASP A 35 1.47 11.82 14.01
CA ASP A 35 1.56 13.22 14.42
C ASP A 35 1.02 13.47 15.84
N ALA A 36 0.50 12.44 16.51
CA ALA A 36 0.03 12.51 17.90
C ALA A 36 0.93 11.74 18.87
N ARG A 37 1.01 12.19 20.12
CA ARG A 37 1.68 11.44 21.19
C ARG A 37 0.76 10.35 21.71
N LEU A 38 1.13 9.08 21.46
CA LEU A 38 0.36 7.91 21.87
C LEU A 38 1.22 6.98 22.72
N ARG A 39 0.59 6.27 23.65
CA ARG A 39 1.27 5.26 24.48
C ARG A 39 1.41 3.95 23.69
N PRO A 40 2.52 3.20 23.85
CA PRO A 40 2.64 1.87 23.27
C PRO A 40 1.49 0.94 23.67
N ILE A 41 1.10 0.06 22.76
CA ILE A 41 0.05 -0.94 22.97
C ILE A 41 0.69 -2.33 22.90
N LYS A 42 0.37 -3.20 23.86
CA LYS A 42 0.76 -4.62 23.83
C LYS A 42 -0.38 -5.47 23.29
N LEU A 43 -0.07 -6.35 22.35
CA LEU A 43 -0.98 -7.31 21.74
C LEU A 43 -0.35 -8.70 21.84
N GLY A 44 -0.70 -9.44 22.91
CA GLY A 44 -0.04 -10.71 23.21
C GLY A 44 1.48 -10.54 23.36
N ALA A 45 2.25 -11.25 22.53
CA ALA A 45 3.72 -11.17 22.50
C ALA A 45 4.27 -9.98 21.69
N GLN A 46 3.43 -9.28 20.91
CA GLN A 46 3.85 -8.16 20.07
C GLN A 46 3.59 -6.81 20.76
N THR A 47 4.44 -5.84 20.47
CA THR A 47 4.29 -4.45 20.96
C THR A 47 4.22 -3.48 19.79
N ILE A 48 3.16 -2.68 19.76
CA ILE A 48 3.03 -1.52 18.85
C ILE A 48 3.60 -0.29 19.57
N THR A 49 4.58 0.34 18.94
CA THR A 49 5.18 1.59 19.42
C THR A 49 4.87 2.74 18.48
N PHE A 50 4.59 3.91 19.04
CA PHE A 50 4.26 5.11 18.26
C PHE A 50 5.44 6.07 18.22
N LYS A 51 5.81 6.52 17.01
CA LYS A 51 6.90 7.47 16.77
C LYS A 51 6.33 8.80 16.29
N LEU A 52 6.53 9.85 17.08
CA LEU A 52 6.11 11.20 16.70
C LEU A 52 6.86 11.63 15.44
N THR A 53 6.10 12.03 14.42
CA THR A 53 6.61 12.31 13.08
C THR A 53 5.94 13.57 12.54
N ALA A 54 6.73 14.42 11.88
CA ALA A 54 6.21 15.65 11.27
C ALA A 54 5.13 15.33 10.21
N PRO A 55 4.02 16.09 10.13
CA PRO A 55 2.93 15.83 9.19
C PRO A 55 3.37 15.75 7.72
N SER A 56 4.44 16.47 7.34
CA SER A 56 5.02 16.44 5.99
C SER A 56 5.54 15.05 5.58
N ARG A 57 5.93 14.20 6.54
CA ARG A 57 6.38 12.82 6.29
C ARG A 57 5.23 11.81 6.35
N LEU A 58 4.00 12.26 6.65
CA LEU A 58 2.82 11.42 6.80
C LEU A 58 1.86 11.58 5.61
N HIS A 59 2.38 11.94 4.43
CA HIS A 59 1.58 12.13 3.22
C HIS A 59 0.73 10.90 2.87
N TRP A 60 1.30 9.70 3.03
CA TRP A 60 0.63 8.44 2.76
C TRP A 60 -0.25 7.93 3.90
N ALA A 61 -0.25 8.57 5.06
CA ALA A 61 -1.01 8.10 6.22
C ALA A 61 -2.53 8.05 5.91
N GLY A 62 -3.15 6.90 6.21
CA GLY A 62 -4.57 6.67 5.96
C GLY A 62 -4.97 6.51 4.48
N ARG A 63 -4.03 6.62 3.52
CA ARG A 63 -4.33 6.43 2.10
C ARG A 63 -4.35 4.93 1.72
N PRO A 64 -5.19 4.50 0.75
CA PRO A 64 -5.25 3.10 0.31
C PRO A 64 -3.89 2.47 -0.02
N ALA A 65 -3.00 3.20 -0.68
CA ALA A 65 -1.70 2.70 -1.11
C ALA A 65 -0.60 2.77 -0.04
N MET A 66 -0.91 3.25 1.18
CA MET A 66 0.06 3.46 2.26
C MET A 66 0.98 2.24 2.48
N ARG A 67 0.41 1.04 2.59
CA ARG A 67 1.17 -0.19 2.83
C ARG A 67 2.09 -0.53 1.67
N VAL A 68 1.67 -0.32 0.43
CA VAL A 68 2.51 -0.58 -0.75
C VAL A 68 3.75 0.30 -0.72
N VAL A 69 3.57 1.60 -0.45
CA VAL A 69 4.69 2.56 -0.39
C VAL A 69 5.64 2.22 0.76
N GLN A 70 5.12 1.89 1.95
CA GLN A 70 5.94 1.53 3.11
C GLN A 70 6.71 0.22 2.89
N ALA A 71 6.05 -0.79 2.33
CA ALA A 71 6.69 -2.06 2.01
C ALA A 71 7.82 -1.88 1.00
N LEU A 72 7.57 -1.14 -0.09
CA LEU A 72 8.58 -0.86 -1.11
C LEU A 72 9.77 -0.11 -0.52
N GLN A 73 9.54 0.91 0.32
CA GLN A 73 10.61 1.64 0.98
C GLN A 73 11.53 0.73 1.80
N TRP A 74 10.98 -0.28 2.47
CA TRP A 74 11.76 -1.29 3.20
C TRP A 74 12.48 -2.27 2.27
N LEU A 75 11.82 -2.70 1.19
CA LEU A 75 12.36 -3.62 0.19
C LEU A 75 13.46 -3.00 -0.67
N ARG A 76 13.72 -1.69 -0.58
CA ARG A 76 14.68 -0.97 -1.43
C ARG A 76 16.03 -1.68 -1.56
N GLY A 77 16.56 -2.25 -0.48
CA GLY A 77 17.85 -2.96 -0.48
C GLY A 77 17.82 -4.39 -1.02
N MET A 78 16.63 -4.97 -1.25
CA MET A 78 16.43 -6.37 -1.67
C MET A 78 15.62 -6.50 -2.96
N ILE A 79 15.14 -5.37 -3.50
CA ILE A 79 14.23 -5.36 -4.64
C ILE A 79 14.86 -5.91 -5.92
N ASP A 80 16.19 -5.79 -6.07
CA ASP A 80 16.90 -6.27 -7.25
C ASP A 80 17.07 -7.79 -7.24
N SER A 81 17.26 -8.42 -6.08
CA SER A 81 17.36 -9.88 -5.97
C SER A 81 16.02 -10.60 -6.08
N ASP A 82 14.93 -9.97 -5.62
CA ASP A 82 13.59 -10.57 -5.57
C ASP A 82 12.58 -9.91 -6.52
N ARG A 83 13.08 -9.20 -7.54
CA ARG A 83 12.29 -8.32 -8.41
C ARG A 83 11.03 -8.98 -8.95
N ASP A 84 11.15 -10.17 -9.54
CA ASP A 84 10.04 -10.87 -10.18
C ASP A 84 9.01 -11.40 -9.18
N ARG A 85 9.45 -11.82 -7.99
CA ARG A 85 8.56 -12.24 -6.91
C ARG A 85 7.74 -11.05 -6.42
N ILE A 86 8.41 -9.93 -6.14
CA ILE A 86 7.79 -8.70 -5.66
C ILE A 86 6.81 -8.15 -6.72
N HIS A 87 7.23 -8.12 -7.99
CA HIS A 87 6.40 -7.64 -9.10
C HIS A 87 5.12 -8.48 -9.24
N ARG A 88 5.22 -9.81 -9.29
CA ARG A 88 4.05 -10.70 -9.39
C ARG A 88 3.09 -10.51 -8.21
N ARG A 89 3.62 -10.40 -6.99
CA ARG A 89 2.79 -10.22 -5.79
C ARG A 89 2.05 -8.88 -5.83
N LEU A 90 2.72 -7.80 -6.22
CA LEU A 90 2.08 -6.49 -6.35
C LEU A 90 1.06 -6.46 -7.50
N ALA A 91 1.33 -7.10 -8.63
CA ALA A 91 0.36 -7.24 -9.71
C ALA A 91 -0.92 -7.94 -9.23
N ALA A 92 -0.79 -8.98 -8.41
CA ALA A 92 -1.93 -9.66 -7.79
C ALA A 92 -2.71 -8.74 -6.84
N ILE A 93 -2.01 -7.97 -5.99
CA ILE A 93 -2.64 -6.97 -5.08
C ILE A 93 -3.41 -5.91 -5.87
N LEU A 94 -2.82 -5.38 -6.94
CA LEU A 94 -3.46 -4.35 -7.78
C LEU A 94 -4.61 -4.90 -8.63
N SER A 95 -4.69 -6.22 -8.80
CA SER A 95 -5.76 -6.91 -9.51
C SER A 95 -6.89 -7.39 -8.58
N ASP A 96 -6.72 -7.22 -7.26
CA ASP A 96 -7.73 -7.59 -6.27
C ASP A 96 -9.04 -6.82 -6.53
N PRO A 97 -10.19 -7.52 -6.57
CA PRO A 97 -11.46 -6.91 -6.93
C PRO A 97 -12.02 -5.95 -5.87
N ASN A 98 -11.59 -6.08 -4.61
CA ASN A 98 -12.14 -5.29 -3.50
C ASN A 98 -11.33 -4.01 -3.26
N HIS A 99 -10.00 -4.09 -3.40
CA HIS A 99 -9.11 -3.01 -3.01
C HIS A 99 -8.09 -2.61 -4.08
N GLY A 100 -7.85 -3.45 -5.09
CA GLY A 100 -6.80 -3.24 -6.09
C GLY A 100 -6.99 -1.96 -6.90
N ALA A 101 -8.23 -1.64 -7.28
CA ALA A 101 -8.56 -0.42 -8.02
C ALA A 101 -8.27 0.86 -7.20
N ASP A 102 -8.66 0.88 -5.92
CA ASP A 102 -8.44 2.02 -5.04
C ASP A 102 -6.96 2.24 -4.76
N ILE A 103 -6.21 1.15 -4.52
CA ILE A 103 -4.76 1.21 -4.34
C ILE A 103 -4.09 1.75 -5.62
N ALA A 104 -4.48 1.25 -6.80
CA ALA A 104 -3.90 1.68 -8.06
C ALA A 104 -4.24 3.14 -8.39
N ALA A 105 -5.46 3.59 -8.10
CA ALA A 105 -5.86 4.99 -8.27
C ALA A 105 -5.07 5.90 -7.33
N ASP A 106 -4.94 5.52 -6.06
CA ASP A 106 -4.23 6.27 -5.04
C ASP A 106 -2.71 6.35 -5.32
N LEU A 107 -2.10 5.27 -5.82
CA LEU A 107 -0.71 5.27 -6.30
C LEU A 107 -0.50 6.23 -7.48
N ARG A 108 -1.47 6.33 -8.39
CA ARG A 108 -1.39 7.26 -9.54
C ARG A 108 -1.54 8.71 -9.10
N ASP A 109 -2.46 8.98 -8.18
CA ASP A 109 -2.67 10.31 -7.62
C ASP A 109 -1.43 10.82 -6.85
N GLY A 110 -0.84 9.96 -6.00
CA GLY A 110 0.36 10.30 -5.24
C GLY A 110 1.69 10.06 -5.96
N PHE A 111 1.68 9.71 -7.26
CA PHE A 111 2.86 9.17 -7.96
C PHE A 111 4.07 10.11 -7.94
N THR A 112 3.85 11.42 -8.09
CA THR A 112 4.92 12.44 -8.10
C THR A 112 5.55 12.68 -6.73
N SER A 113 4.91 12.23 -5.64
CA SER A 113 5.48 12.28 -4.29
C SER A 113 6.48 11.15 -4.02
N LEU A 114 6.52 10.14 -4.89
CA LEU A 114 7.38 8.97 -4.72
C LEU A 114 8.80 9.25 -5.24
N PRO A 115 9.83 8.65 -4.66
CA PRO A 115 11.18 8.72 -5.20
C PRO A 115 11.26 8.03 -6.57
N ASP A 116 12.13 8.52 -7.46
CA ASP A 116 12.24 8.09 -8.86
C ASP A 116 12.34 6.58 -9.05
N TRP A 117 13.09 5.91 -8.18
CA TRP A 117 13.24 4.46 -8.27
C TRP A 117 11.93 3.70 -8.07
N MET A 118 11.07 4.21 -7.18
CA MET A 118 9.78 3.59 -6.89
C MET A 118 8.79 3.89 -8.02
N GLN A 119 8.86 5.09 -8.58
CA GLN A 119 8.12 5.45 -9.79
C GLN A 119 8.46 4.50 -10.95
N ASN A 120 9.76 4.30 -11.22
CA ASN A 120 10.23 3.40 -12.29
C ASN A 120 9.80 1.95 -12.05
N PHE A 121 9.79 1.50 -10.80
CA PHE A 121 9.34 0.17 -10.44
C PHE A 121 7.81 -0.01 -10.59
N LEU A 122 7.01 0.99 -10.19
CA LEU A 122 5.55 0.91 -10.19
C LEU A 122 4.90 1.18 -11.56
N ARG A 123 5.57 1.93 -12.44
CA ARG A 123 5.03 2.29 -13.76
C ARG A 123 4.48 1.10 -14.56
N PRO A 124 5.24 0.00 -14.79
CA PRO A 124 4.72 -1.15 -15.54
C PRO A 124 3.48 -1.77 -14.87
N LEU A 125 3.50 -1.95 -13.54
CA LEU A 125 2.39 -2.50 -12.77
C LEU A 125 1.10 -1.66 -12.90
N LEU A 126 1.25 -0.33 -12.87
CA LEU A 126 0.12 0.59 -12.98
C LEU A 126 -0.45 0.67 -14.40
N ASP A 127 0.35 0.41 -15.43
CA ASP A 127 -0.14 0.38 -16.81
C ASP A 127 -0.84 -0.96 -17.13
N GLU A 128 -0.32 -2.08 -16.63
CA GLU A 128 -0.98 -3.40 -16.72
C GLU A 128 -2.36 -3.41 -16.03
N SER A 129 -2.45 -2.81 -14.84
CA SER A 129 -3.69 -2.66 -14.08
C SER A 129 -4.78 -1.88 -14.84
N LYS A 130 -4.41 -0.90 -15.69
CA LYS A 130 -5.39 -0.18 -16.53
C LYS A 130 -6.00 -1.11 -17.58
N SER A 131 -5.18 -1.95 -18.21
CA SER A 131 -5.61 -2.87 -19.27
C SER A 131 -6.58 -3.93 -18.73
N SER A 132 -6.30 -4.49 -17.55
CA SER A 132 -7.18 -5.48 -16.90
C SER A 132 -8.52 -4.88 -16.44
N SER A 133 -8.52 -3.64 -15.94
CA SER A 133 -9.74 -2.93 -15.54
C SER A 133 -10.64 -2.62 -16.74
N SER A 134 -10.05 -2.24 -17.89
CA SER A 134 -10.80 -1.93 -19.11
C SER A 134 -11.47 -3.18 -19.71
N ARG A 135 -10.80 -4.34 -19.67
CA ARG A 135 -11.38 -5.63 -20.11
C ARG A 135 -12.58 -6.08 -19.28
N LYS A 136 -12.55 -5.90 -17.95
CA LYS A 136 -13.67 -6.32 -17.07
C LYS A 136 -14.94 -5.49 -17.29
N ASN A 137 -14.83 -4.21 -17.66
CA ASN A 137 -15.99 -3.36 -17.94
C ASN A 137 -16.70 -3.68 -19.26
N GLN A 138 -16.05 -4.39 -20.19
CA GLN A 138 -16.66 -4.77 -21.48
C GLN A 138 -17.58 -5.99 -21.34
N THR A 139 -17.29 -6.92 -20.42
CA THR A 139 -18.09 -8.16 -20.23
C THR A 139 -19.42 -7.94 -19.51
N LYS A 140 -19.63 -6.79 -18.85
CA LYS A 140 -20.89 -6.50 -18.11
C LYS A 140 -21.98 -5.81 -18.96
N ARG A 141 -21.80 -5.70 -20.29
CA ARG A 141 -22.76 -5.08 -21.22
C ARG A 141 -23.29 -6.10 -22.24
N GLN A 142 -24.06 -7.09 -21.79
CA GLN A 142 -25.06 -7.74 -22.64
C GLN A 142 -26.41 -7.65 -21.92
N PRO A 143 -27.39 -6.87 -22.42
CA PRO A 143 -28.77 -7.09 -22.03
C PRO A 143 -29.24 -8.35 -22.73
N GLY A 144 -29.78 -9.30 -21.95
CA GLY A 144 -30.53 -10.42 -22.49
C GLY A 144 -31.64 -9.88 -23.38
N SER A 145 -31.46 -10.01 -24.70
CA SER A 145 -32.53 -9.80 -25.65
C SER A 145 -33.51 -10.96 -25.47
N GLY A 146 -34.73 -10.62 -25.09
CA GLY A 146 -35.78 -11.58 -24.80
C GLY A 146 -36.13 -12.48 -25.97
N ARG A 147 -36.68 -13.63 -25.61
CA ARG A 147 -37.81 -14.28 -26.26
C ARG A 147 -38.49 -15.21 -25.27
#